data_AF-A0A7C4ADW3-F1
#
_entry.id   AF-A0A7C4ADW3-F1
#
_cell.length_a   1.000
_cell.length_b   1.000
_cell.length_c   1.000
_cell.angle_alpha   90.00
_cell.angle_beta   90.00
_cell.angle_gamma   90.00
#
_symmetry.space_group_name_H-M   'P 1'
#
loop_
_entity.id
_entity.type
_entity.pdbx_description
1 polymer ?
#
loop_
_entity_poly.entity_id
_entity_poly.type
_entity_poly.pdbx_seq_one_letter_code
_entity_poly.pdbx_strand_id
1 'polypeptide(L)'
;MPHYKFTGNVVSFDTGTLQMTRITGMIWKIIDINTNQFDGEPNYQMKLVDPNGEVHLSDVSGLGGADSTCPKCGDNRRMNCKIEFTPYVPGEYRVTLIQAWDGGQASNEVKFTMAASPPQYVHIDFFPNQQ
;
A
#
# COMPACT_ATOMS: atom_id res chain seq x y z
N MET A 1 -0.71 -10.83 -21.40
CA MET A 1 -1.63 -9.73 -21.07
C MET A 1 -1.75 -9.69 -19.55
N PRO A 2 -1.50 -8.57 -18.87
CA PRO A 2 -1.72 -8.51 -17.43
C PRO A 2 -3.23 -8.64 -17.15
N HIS A 3 -3.61 -9.58 -16.29
CA HIS A 3 -5.00 -9.87 -15.93
C HIS A 3 -5.62 -8.80 -15.02
N TYR A 4 -4.79 -7.92 -14.44
CA TYR A 4 -5.19 -6.91 -13.46
C TYR A 4 -4.81 -5.49 -13.92
N LYS A 5 -5.54 -4.48 -13.45
CA LYS A 5 -5.30 -3.06 -13.79
C LYS A 5 -4.00 -2.54 -13.20
N PHE A 6 -3.60 -3.02 -12.02
CA PHE A 6 -2.41 -2.54 -11.30
C PHE A 6 -1.42 -3.67 -11.00
N THR A 7 -0.17 -3.29 -10.83
CA THR A 7 0.88 -4.12 -10.23
C THR A 7 1.37 -3.48 -8.93
N GLY A 8 1.33 -4.23 -7.83
CA GLY A 8 1.82 -3.77 -6.53
C GLY A 8 3.32 -4.01 -6.35
N ASN A 9 4.04 -3.04 -5.79
CA ASN A 9 5.45 -3.10 -5.47
C ASN A 9 5.68 -2.71 -4.01
N VAL A 10 6.35 -3.56 -3.24
CA VAL A 10 6.52 -3.39 -1.79
C VAL A 10 7.85 -2.74 -1.48
N VAL A 11 7.83 -1.81 -0.51
CA VAL A 11 9.02 -1.24 0.12
C VAL A 11 8.84 -1.30 1.63
N SER A 12 9.86 -1.76 2.35
CA SER A 12 9.88 -1.81 3.82
C SER A 12 10.95 -0.88 4.36
N PHE A 13 10.68 -0.33 5.54
CA PHE A 13 11.59 0.55 6.27
C PHE A 13 11.66 0.10 7.71
N ASP A 14 12.89 0.02 8.24
CA ASP A 14 13.10 -0.22 9.66
C ASP A 14 12.68 1.03 10.45
N THR A 15 11.93 0.83 11.53
CA THR A 15 11.44 1.89 12.40
C THR A 15 11.87 1.61 13.84
N GLY A 16 12.17 2.68 14.58
CA GLY A 16 12.59 2.57 15.99
C GLY A 16 11.45 2.71 17.00
N THR A 17 10.20 2.95 16.56
CA THR A 17 9.17 3.56 17.42
C THR A 17 7.77 2.95 17.37
N LEU A 18 7.43 2.13 16.36
CA LEU A 18 6.03 1.72 16.19
C LEU A 18 5.68 0.46 17.02
N GLN A 19 4.81 0.65 18.01
CA GLN A 19 4.05 -0.43 18.67
C GLN A 19 2.81 -0.86 17.85
N MET A 20 2.68 -0.39 16.61
CA MET A 20 1.54 -0.65 15.74
C MET A 20 2.01 -1.21 14.39
N THR A 21 1.21 -2.08 13.80
CA THR A 21 1.35 -2.47 12.41
C THR A 21 0.87 -1.33 11.51
N ARG A 22 1.71 -0.91 10.57
CA ARG A 22 1.40 0.18 9.63
C ARG A 22 1.77 -0.19 8.21
N ILE A 23 0.78 -0.24 7.33
CA ILE A 23 0.92 -0.46 5.90
C ILE A 23 0.25 0.71 5.18
N THR A 24 0.95 1.35 4.25
CA THR A 24 0.36 2.41 3.41
C THR A 24 0.41 2.03 1.95
N GLY A 25 -0.51 2.60 1.18
CA GLY A 25 -0.62 2.38 -0.25
C GLY A 25 -0.65 3.68 -1.01
N MET A 26 -0.03 3.67 -2.18
CA MET A 26 -0.21 4.69 -3.21
C MET A 26 -0.73 4.04 -4.48
N ILE A 27 -1.98 4.34 -4.83
CA ILE A 27 -2.55 3.92 -6.09
C ILE A 27 -2.30 5.02 -7.10
N TRP A 28 -1.43 4.74 -8.07
CA TRP A 28 -0.99 5.73 -9.05
C TRP A 28 -1.93 5.81 -10.24
N LYS A 29 -2.20 7.04 -10.67
CA LYS A 29 -2.77 7.37 -11.97
C LYS A 29 -1.69 8.00 -12.83
N ILE A 30 -1.48 7.46 -14.03
CA ILE A 30 -0.63 8.13 -15.03
C ILE A 30 -1.45 9.26 -15.63
N ILE A 31 -0.98 10.50 -15.45
CA ILE A 31 -1.54 11.67 -16.14
C ILE A 31 -0.85 11.83 -17.49
N ASP A 32 0.48 11.81 -17.49
CA ASP A 32 1.30 11.81 -18.69
C ASP A 32 2.66 11.16 -18.37
N ILE A 33 2.93 10.05 -19.04
CA ILE A 33 4.16 9.29 -18.82
C ILE A 33 5.39 9.98 -19.42
N ASN A 34 5.23 10.75 -20.48
CA ASN A 34 6.36 11.42 -21.15
C ASN A 34 6.92 12.54 -20.29
N THR A 35 6.08 13.16 -19.47
CA THR A 35 6.46 14.22 -18.53
C THR A 35 6.56 13.73 -17.08
N ASN A 36 6.47 12.41 -16.87
CA ASN A 36 6.54 11.77 -15.56
C ASN A 36 5.52 12.36 -14.56
N GLN A 37 4.33 12.71 -15.07
CA GLN A 37 3.23 13.27 -14.29
C GLN A 37 2.32 12.14 -13.80
N PHE A 38 2.24 12.00 -12.49
CA PHE A 38 1.38 11.04 -11.82
C PHE A 38 0.52 11.72 -10.76
N ASP A 39 -0.64 11.14 -10.51
CA ASP A 39 -1.55 11.53 -9.45
C ASP A 39 -2.03 10.31 -8.66
N GLY A 40 -2.80 10.52 -7.60
CA GLY A 40 -3.49 9.45 -6.90
C GLY A 40 -4.81 9.07 -7.55
N GLU A 41 -5.00 7.77 -7.78
CA GLU A 41 -6.26 7.19 -8.24
C GLU A 41 -7.18 6.89 -7.03
N PRO A 42 -8.43 7.41 -7.01
CA PRO A 42 -9.37 7.19 -5.92
C PRO A 42 -10.19 5.90 -6.07
N ASN A 43 -10.95 5.56 -5.03
CA ASN A 43 -11.95 4.47 -4.99
C ASN A 43 -11.39 3.04 -4.95
N TYR A 44 -10.18 2.85 -4.44
CA TYR A 44 -9.59 1.54 -4.18
C TYR A 44 -9.32 1.33 -2.69
N GLN A 45 -9.23 0.08 -2.26
CA GLN A 45 -8.76 -0.29 -0.92
C GLN A 45 -7.70 -1.37 -1.04
N MET A 46 -6.73 -1.34 -0.13
CA MET A 46 -5.91 -2.52 0.13
C MET A 46 -6.73 -3.51 0.96
N LYS A 47 -6.79 -4.75 0.51
CA LYS A 47 -7.25 -5.89 1.29
C LYS A 47 -6.02 -6.66 1.76
N LEU A 48 -5.70 -6.51 3.03
CA LEU A 48 -4.58 -7.14 3.70
C LEU A 48 -5.06 -8.41 4.41
N VAL A 49 -4.33 -9.52 4.25
CA VAL A 49 -4.41 -10.69 5.12
C VAL A 49 -3.15 -10.70 5.98
N ASP A 50 -3.33 -10.70 7.29
CA ASP A 50 -2.22 -10.68 8.25
C ASP A 50 -1.66 -12.09 8.56
N PRO A 51 -0.58 -12.21 9.36
CA PRO A 51 0.02 -13.49 9.71
C PRO A 51 -0.91 -14.45 10.46
N ASN A 52 -1.98 -13.94 11.08
CA ASN A 52 -2.98 -14.73 11.79
C ASN A 52 -4.15 -15.11 10.87
N GLY A 53 -4.17 -14.63 9.63
CA GLY A 53 -5.24 -14.85 8.66
C GLY A 53 -6.40 -13.85 8.78
N GLU A 54 -6.28 -12.80 9.59
CA GLU A 54 -7.30 -11.77 9.69
C GLU A 54 -7.26 -10.84 8.47
N VAL A 55 -8.44 -10.39 8.04
CA VAL A 55 -8.59 -9.48 6.90
C VAL A 55 -8.76 -8.05 7.38
N HIS A 56 -7.89 -7.16 6.90
CA HIS A 56 -7.94 -5.73 7.17
C HIS A 56 -8.16 -4.97 5.86
N LEU A 57 -9.03 -3.95 5.90
CA LEU A 57 -9.24 -3.05 4.78
C LEU A 57 -8.61 -1.69 5.09
N SER A 58 -7.95 -1.09 4.09
CA SER A 58 -7.47 0.29 4.22
C SER A 58 -8.61 1.29 4.21
N ASP A 59 -8.31 2.54 4.54
CA ASP A 59 -9.12 3.67 4.08
C ASP A 59 -9.33 3.59 2.55
N VAL A 60 -10.47 4.07 2.05
CA VAL A 60 -10.69 4.20 0.60
C VAL A 60 -9.73 5.24 0.04
N SER A 61 -9.07 4.93 -1.07
CA SER A 61 -8.09 5.82 -1.67
C SER A 61 -8.72 7.13 -2.12
N GLY A 62 -8.07 8.24 -1.75
CA GLY A 62 -8.45 9.58 -2.16
C GLY A 62 -7.78 10.03 -3.47
N LEU A 63 -8.26 11.16 -4.00
CA LEU A 63 -7.55 11.90 -5.06
C LEU A 63 -6.24 12.48 -4.50
N GLY A 64 -5.19 12.48 -5.31
CA GLY A 64 -3.90 12.99 -4.86
C GLY A 64 -3.17 12.04 -3.91
N GLY A 65 -2.37 12.60 -3.02
CA GLY A 65 -1.62 11.82 -2.05
C GLY A 65 -0.90 12.73 -1.09
N ALA A 66 -0.81 12.30 0.16
CA ALA A 66 -0.13 12.99 1.25
C ALA A 66 1.17 12.26 1.61
N ASP A 67 2.07 12.95 2.31
CA ASP A 67 3.26 12.34 2.88
C ASP A 67 2.88 11.28 3.92
N SER A 68 3.49 10.10 3.83
CA SER A 68 3.24 8.98 4.73
C SER A 68 3.85 9.17 6.10
N THR A 69 4.96 9.91 6.18
CA THR A 69 5.62 10.25 7.45
C THR A 69 5.79 11.76 7.57
N CYS A 70 6.82 12.32 6.96
CA CYS A 70 7.06 13.75 6.92
C CYS A 70 7.76 14.17 5.63
N PRO A 71 7.53 15.40 5.11
CA PRO A 71 8.30 15.90 3.99
C PRO A 71 9.81 15.82 4.27
N LYS A 72 10.56 15.16 3.37
CA LYS A 72 12.03 14.94 3.46
C LYS A 72 12.49 13.96 4.54
N CYS A 73 11.59 13.26 5.24
CA CYS A 73 11.98 12.07 6.00
C CYS A 73 12.49 10.98 5.03
N GLY A 74 13.55 10.25 5.38
CA GLY A 74 14.17 9.26 4.49
C GLY A 74 13.27 8.07 4.13
N ASP A 75 12.26 7.80 4.97
CA ASP A 75 11.24 6.76 4.80
C ASP A 75 9.94 7.28 4.18
N ASN A 76 9.88 8.58 3.84
CA ASN A 76 8.66 9.21 3.39
C ASN A 76 8.28 8.75 1.98
N ARG A 77 7.00 8.42 1.82
CA ARG A 77 6.37 8.07 0.55
C ARG A 77 5.09 8.87 0.40
N ARG A 78 4.67 9.16 -0.83
CA ARG A 78 3.29 9.61 -1.04
C ARG A 78 2.37 8.42 -0.79
N MET A 79 1.25 8.64 -0.13
CA MET A 79 0.21 7.64 0.07
C MET A 79 -1.16 8.26 -0.14
N ASN A 80 -2.13 7.44 -0.52
CA ASN A 80 -3.53 7.84 -0.58
C ASN A 80 -4.48 6.85 0.11
N CYS A 81 -3.97 5.77 0.68
CA CYS A 81 -4.68 4.89 1.62
C CYS A 81 -3.73 4.28 2.67
N LYS A 82 -4.28 3.81 3.78
CA LYS A 82 -3.48 3.18 4.85
C LYS A 82 -4.28 2.16 5.69
N ILE A 83 -3.54 1.27 6.34
CA ILE A 83 -3.98 0.33 7.36
C ILE A 83 -3.10 0.53 8.59
N GLU A 84 -3.72 0.73 9.75
CA GLU A 84 -3.06 0.89 11.04
C GLU A 84 -3.81 0.10 12.10
N PHE A 85 -3.12 -0.79 12.83
CA PHE A 85 -3.70 -1.52 13.96
C PHE A 85 -2.65 -1.87 15.02
N THR A 86 -3.11 -2.05 16.25
CA THR A 86 -2.29 -2.43 17.40
C THR A 86 -2.69 -3.80 17.94
N PRO A 87 -1.75 -4.62 18.43
CA PRO A 87 -0.29 -4.37 18.50
C PRO A 87 0.42 -4.58 17.14
N TYR A 88 1.73 -4.31 17.10
CA TYR A 88 2.60 -4.72 15.98
C TYR A 88 2.63 -6.25 15.84
N VAL A 89 2.39 -6.76 14.63
CA VAL A 89 2.37 -8.19 14.33
C VAL A 89 3.44 -8.50 13.26
N PRO A 90 4.55 -9.16 13.62
CA PRO A 90 5.52 -9.63 12.62
C PRO A 90 5.03 -10.89 11.91
N GLY A 91 5.53 -11.14 10.71
CA GLY A 91 5.18 -12.33 9.92
C GLY A 91 4.87 -12.03 8.46
N GLU A 92 4.39 -13.04 7.74
CA GLU A 92 4.00 -12.93 6.33
C GLU A 92 2.62 -12.28 6.19
N TYR A 93 2.56 -11.25 5.36
CA TYR A 93 1.35 -10.56 4.95
C TYR A 93 1.09 -10.77 3.46
N ARG A 94 -0.19 -10.66 3.09
CA ARG A 94 -0.63 -10.68 1.69
C ARG A 94 -1.55 -9.52 1.42
N VAL A 95 -1.33 -8.80 0.33
CA VAL A 95 -2.18 -7.68 -0.06
C VAL A 95 -2.64 -7.83 -1.49
N THR A 96 -3.92 -7.58 -1.72
CA THR A 96 -4.46 -7.25 -3.03
C THR A 96 -5.07 -5.86 -2.99
N LEU A 97 -5.05 -5.16 -4.12
CA LEU A 97 -5.87 -3.97 -4.33
C LEU A 97 -7.25 -4.42 -4.81
N ILE A 98 -8.30 -3.84 -4.23
CA ILE A 98 -9.69 -4.07 -4.62
C ILE A 98 -10.37 -2.74 -4.96
N GLN A 99 -11.39 -2.80 -5.81
CA GLN A 99 -12.36 -1.72 -5.99
C GLN A 99 -13.20 -1.57 -4.72
N ALA A 100 -13.36 -0.34 -4.22
CA ALA A 100 -14.06 -0.10 -2.96
C ALA A 100 -15.58 -0.36 -3.02
N TRP A 101 -16.18 -0.31 -4.22
CA TRP A 101 -17.64 -0.36 -4.39
C TRP A 101 -18.20 -1.77 -4.63
N ASP A 102 -17.42 -2.71 -5.18
CA ASP A 102 -17.83 -4.11 -5.41
C ASP A 102 -16.84 -5.16 -4.88
N GLY A 103 -15.66 -4.74 -4.39
CA GLY A 103 -14.62 -5.65 -3.92
C GLY A 103 -13.86 -6.39 -5.04
N GLY A 104 -14.05 -6.01 -6.30
CA GLY A 104 -13.38 -6.61 -7.45
C GLY A 104 -11.86 -6.43 -7.37
N GLN A 105 -11.11 -7.52 -7.49
CA GLN A 105 -9.65 -7.48 -7.42
C GLN A 105 -9.05 -6.71 -8.60
N ALA A 106 -8.23 -5.72 -8.28
CA ALA A 106 -7.66 -4.76 -9.24
C ALA A 106 -6.14 -4.92 -9.43
N SER A 107 -5.44 -5.67 -8.58
CA SER A 107 -4.00 -5.95 -8.69
C SER A 107 -3.65 -7.43 -8.55
N ASN A 108 -2.40 -7.78 -8.83
CA ASN A 108 -1.81 -9.02 -8.32
C ASN A 108 -1.81 -9.05 -6.78
N GLU A 109 -1.72 -10.25 -6.21
CA GLU A 109 -1.35 -10.41 -4.80
C GLU A 109 0.14 -10.07 -4.65
N VAL A 110 0.46 -9.23 -3.65
CA VAL A 110 1.82 -8.99 -3.19
C VAL A 110 2.00 -9.62 -1.81
N LYS A 111 3.17 -10.21 -1.58
CA LYS A 111 3.55 -10.81 -0.30
C LYS A 111 4.77 -10.12 0.24
N PHE A 112 4.80 -9.94 1.56
CA PHE A 112 5.97 -9.41 2.26
C PHE A 112 6.00 -9.93 3.69
N THR A 113 7.19 -9.92 4.30
CA THR A 113 7.38 -10.34 5.68
C THR A 113 7.84 -9.15 6.49
N MET A 114 7.13 -8.84 7.57
CA MET A 114 7.55 -7.82 8.54
C MET A 114 8.38 -8.47 9.65
N ALA A 115 9.60 -7.97 9.87
CA ALA A 115 10.53 -8.52 10.87
C ALA A 115 10.03 -8.28 12.31
N ALA A 116 10.36 -9.19 13.24
CA ALA A 116 10.05 -9.00 14.65
C ALA A 116 10.88 -7.89 15.31
N SER A 117 12.09 -7.63 14.80
CA SER A 117 12.97 -6.56 15.26
C SER A 117 14.02 -6.21 14.19
N PRO A 118 14.29 -4.92 13.93
CA PRO A 118 13.49 -3.78 14.41
C PRO A 118 12.06 -3.82 13.80
N PRO A 119 11.04 -3.23 14.46
CA PRO A 119 9.71 -3.11 13.87
C PRO A 119 9.74 -2.36 12.54
N GLN A 120 8.95 -2.81 11.57
CA GLN A 120 8.98 -2.27 10.22
C GLN A 120 7.70 -1.49 9.89
N TYR A 121 7.85 -0.56 8.95
CA TYR A 121 6.76 0.09 8.25
C TYR A 121 6.80 -0.36 6.79
N VAL A 122 5.64 -0.63 6.19
CA VAL A 122 5.55 -1.08 4.80
C VAL A 122 4.77 -0.07 3.96
N HIS A 123 5.28 0.20 2.77
CA HIS A 123 4.62 0.97 1.73
C HIS A 123 4.43 0.11 0.48
N ILE A 124 3.29 0.25 -0.19
CA ILE A 124 2.98 -0.46 -1.43
C ILE A 124 2.60 0.53 -2.52
N ASP A 125 3.41 0.60 -3.57
CA ASP A 125 3.11 1.36 -4.78
C ASP A 125 2.32 0.47 -5.76
N PHE A 126 1.08 0.84 -6.05
CA PHE A 126 0.26 0.20 -7.08
C PHE A 126 0.32 1.02 -8.37
N PHE A 127 1.17 0.57 -9.30
CA PHE A 127 1.31 1.22 -10.60
C PHE A 127 0.34 0.61 -11.62
N PRO A 128 -0.30 1.43 -12.46
CA PRO A 128 -1.18 0.92 -13.51
C PRO A 128 -0.35 0.21 -14.58
N ASN A 129 -0.84 -0.95 -15.02
CA ASN A 129 -0.22 -1.69 -16.11
C ASN A 129 -0.46 -0.94 -17.42
N GLN A 130 0.58 -0.74 -18.22
CA GLN A 130 0.43 -0.23 -19.58
C GLN A 130 -0.32 -1.28 -20.40
N GLN A 131 -1.47 -0.89 -20.96
CA GLN A 131 -2.19 -1.68 -21.98
C GLN A 131 -1.61 -1.40 -23.35
#